data_AF-A0A535ZQG9-F1
#
_entry.id   AF-A0A535ZQG9-F1
#
_cell.length_a   1.000
_cell.length_b   1.000
_cell.length_c   1.000
_cell.angle_alpha   90.00
_cell.angle_beta   90.00
_cell.angle_gamma   90.00
#
_symmetry.space_group_name_H-M   'P 1'
#
loop_
_entity.id
_entity.type
_entity.pdbx_description
1 polymer ?
#
loop_
_entity_poly.entity_id
_entity_poly.type
_entity_poly.pdbx_seq_one_letter_code
_entity_poly.pdbx_strand_id
1 'polypeptide(L)'
;MRLLFALLASAMMFACAPQPASGAPMDSGASRQAVAAPVVHPIGPRIPAALPVGFSHLPPGTYQVHLHSICSGNQRYHLAYLPDLVVGAAHTGQVLVPTAEFGRGWCLIVYSDPARNIVLVTKPI
;
A
#
# COMPACT_ATOMS: atom_id res chain seq x y z
N MET A 1 -27.48 30.50 31.01
CA MET A 1 -28.36 29.32 31.13
C MET A 1 -27.49 28.19 31.67
N ARG A 2 -27.82 27.68 32.86
CA ARG A 2 -27.12 26.59 33.56
C ARG A 2 -27.34 25.25 32.83
N LEU A 3 -26.39 24.32 32.96
CA LEU A 3 -26.50 22.85 33.19
C LEU A 3 -25.18 22.19 32.76
N LEU A 4 -24.22 21.95 33.67
CA LEU A 4 -24.01 20.71 34.44
C LEU A 4 -24.16 19.42 33.61
N PHE A 5 -23.09 18.65 33.45
CA PHE A 5 -23.14 17.18 33.56
C PHE A 5 -21.85 16.64 34.18
N ALA A 6 -22.05 16.02 35.34
CA ALA A 6 -21.03 15.37 36.17
C ALA A 6 -20.74 13.96 35.66
N LEU A 7 -19.47 13.54 35.70
CA LEU A 7 -19.08 12.15 35.47
C LEU A 7 -19.45 11.30 36.70
N LEU A 8 -20.17 10.21 36.42
CA LEU A 8 -20.61 9.21 37.38
C LEU A 8 -19.45 8.38 37.92
N ALA A 9 -19.40 8.29 39.25
CA ALA A 9 -18.71 7.25 39.98
C ALA A 9 -19.50 5.93 39.88
N SER A 10 -18.80 4.80 39.79
CA SER A 10 -19.36 3.48 40.05
C SER A 10 -18.32 2.65 40.77
N ALA A 11 -18.52 2.48 42.07
CA ALA A 11 -17.94 1.41 42.86
C ALA A 11 -19.09 0.47 43.23
N MET A 12 -18.87 -0.85 43.14
CA MET A 12 -19.40 -1.87 44.06
C MET A 12 -18.82 -3.24 43.66
N MET A 13 -17.95 -3.80 44.50
CA MET A 13 -18.21 -4.91 45.44
C MET A 13 -18.09 -6.30 44.80
N PHE A 14 -17.00 -7.01 45.12
CA PHE A 14 -17.01 -8.48 45.19
C PHE A 14 -16.28 -8.90 46.47
N ALA A 15 -17.02 -9.63 47.32
CA ALA A 15 -16.57 -10.20 48.58
C ALA A 15 -16.37 -11.72 48.45
N CYS A 16 -15.41 -12.22 49.25
CA CYS A 16 -15.23 -13.58 49.77
C CYS A 16 -14.77 -14.77 48.87
N ALA A 17 -13.45 -15.01 48.93
CA ALA A 17 -12.72 -16.24 49.37
C ALA A 17 -12.96 -17.61 48.67
N PRO A 18 -11.92 -18.44 48.41
CA PRO A 18 -11.03 -18.99 49.46
C PRO A 18 -9.51 -18.89 49.20
N GLN A 19 -8.77 -18.95 50.29
CA GLN A 19 -7.31 -18.97 50.42
C GLN A 19 -6.73 -20.28 49.85
N PRO A 20 -5.73 -20.25 48.94
CA PRO A 20 -4.91 -21.41 48.66
C PRO A 20 -3.86 -21.56 49.77
N ALA A 21 -3.71 -22.80 50.23
CA ALA A 21 -2.75 -23.21 51.24
C ALA A 21 -1.30 -22.83 50.89
N SER A 22 -0.55 -22.52 51.94
CA SER A 22 0.90 -22.36 51.93
C SER A 22 1.58 -23.62 51.38
N GLY A 23 2.03 -23.57 50.13
CA GLY A 23 3.03 -24.47 49.58
C GLY A 23 4.35 -23.73 49.47
N ALA A 24 5.41 -24.29 50.05
CA ALA A 24 6.76 -23.74 49.99
C ALA A 24 7.22 -23.48 48.53
N PRO A 25 8.05 -22.46 48.27
CA PRO A 25 8.60 -22.23 46.95
C PRO A 25 9.53 -23.39 46.60
N MET A 26 9.10 -24.29 45.72
CA MET A 26 10.06 -25.14 45.02
C MET A 26 10.77 -24.28 44.00
N ASP A 27 11.97 -23.89 44.37
CA ASP A 27 12.98 -23.39 43.46
C ASP A 27 13.16 -24.39 42.32
N SER A 28 12.75 -23.98 41.13
CA SER A 28 13.11 -24.65 39.88
C SER A 28 13.67 -23.57 38.98
N GLY A 29 14.79 -22.98 39.42
CA GLY A 29 15.68 -22.15 38.62
C GLY A 29 16.27 -22.93 37.43
N ALA A 30 15.43 -23.36 36.50
CA ALA A 30 15.83 -23.59 35.13
C ALA A 30 15.50 -22.30 34.38
N SER A 31 16.49 -21.39 34.30
CA SER A 31 16.46 -20.28 33.36
C SER A 31 16.17 -20.86 31.98
N ARG A 32 14.92 -20.70 31.50
CA ARG A 32 14.59 -20.98 30.11
C ARG A 32 15.22 -19.87 29.29
N GLN A 33 16.48 -20.07 28.94
CA GLN A 33 17.18 -19.17 28.03
C GLN A 33 16.40 -19.21 26.71
N ALA A 34 15.80 -18.08 26.33
CA ALA A 34 15.09 -17.96 25.06
C ALA A 34 16.11 -18.20 23.94
N VAL A 35 16.03 -19.35 23.28
CA VAL A 35 16.83 -19.62 22.09
C VAL A 35 16.27 -18.75 20.99
N ALA A 36 17.09 -17.80 20.50
CA ALA A 36 16.72 -16.97 19.37
C ALA A 36 16.39 -17.88 18.18
N ALA A 37 15.20 -17.69 17.59
CA ALA A 37 14.83 -18.42 16.39
C ALA A 37 15.84 -18.07 15.27
N PRO A 38 16.23 -19.04 14.43
CA PRO A 38 17.08 -18.77 13.28
C PRO A 38 16.44 -17.68 12.41
N VAL A 39 17.20 -16.62 12.13
CA VAL A 39 16.75 -15.58 11.19
C VAL A 39 16.80 -16.16 9.78
N VAL A 40 15.65 -16.62 9.30
CA VAL A 40 15.49 -17.07 7.92
C VAL A 40 15.43 -15.83 7.03
N HIS A 41 16.52 -15.58 6.30
CA HIS A 41 16.51 -14.62 5.21
C HIS A 41 15.92 -15.31 3.97
N PRO A 42 14.92 -14.74 3.29
CA PRO A 42 14.42 -15.31 2.04
C PRO A 42 15.56 -15.33 1.01
N ILE A 43 16.08 -16.53 0.70
CA ILE A 43 17.03 -16.75 -0.38
C ILE A 43 16.19 -17.01 -1.63
N GLY A 44 15.80 -15.95 -2.32
CA GLY A 44 15.04 -16.05 -3.57
C GLY A 44 15.20 -14.80 -4.43
N PRO A 45 14.95 -14.88 -5.74
CA PRO A 45 14.95 -13.71 -6.61
C PRO A 45 13.95 -12.68 -6.08
N ARG A 46 14.42 -11.46 -5.82
CA ARG A 46 13.53 -10.36 -5.44
C ARG A 46 12.89 -9.80 -6.70
N ILE A 47 11.60 -10.04 -6.88
CA ILE A 47 10.83 -9.38 -7.94
C ILE A 47 10.76 -7.88 -7.61
N PRO A 48 11.10 -6.98 -8.55
CA PRO A 48 10.93 -5.54 -8.34
C PRO A 48 9.49 -5.21 -7.95
N ALA A 49 9.30 -4.26 -7.04
CA ALA A 49 7.96 -3.81 -6.65
C ALA A 49 7.23 -3.08 -7.79
N ALA A 50 8.01 -2.48 -8.71
CA ALA A 50 7.51 -1.82 -9.90
C ALA A 50 8.46 -2.05 -11.08
N LEU A 51 7.89 -2.03 -12.28
CA LEU A 51 8.62 -2.16 -13.54
C LEU A 51 8.46 -0.88 -14.38
N PRO A 52 9.50 -0.46 -15.12
CA PRO A 52 9.41 0.69 -16.00
C PRO A 52 8.61 0.34 -17.25
N VAL A 53 7.63 1.18 -17.59
CA VAL A 53 6.93 1.14 -18.87
C VAL A 53 7.36 2.35 -19.69
N GLY A 54 8.14 2.09 -20.74
CA GLY A 54 8.67 3.13 -21.63
C GLY A 54 7.67 3.61 -22.67
N PHE A 55 7.79 4.87 -23.05
CA PHE A 55 7.04 5.53 -24.12
C PHE A 55 8.04 6.17 -25.08
N SER A 56 7.74 6.15 -26.37
CA SER A 56 8.56 6.73 -27.43
C SER A 56 7.69 7.52 -28.41
N HIS A 57 8.34 8.39 -29.20
CA HIS A 57 7.69 9.23 -30.21
C HIS A 57 6.63 10.18 -29.65
N LEU A 58 6.75 10.57 -28.38
CA LEU A 58 5.89 11.58 -27.77
C LEU A 58 6.54 12.96 -27.88
N PRO A 59 5.75 14.05 -28.02
CA PRO A 59 6.28 15.40 -27.88
C PRO A 59 6.92 15.60 -26.49
N PRO A 60 7.92 16.48 -26.35
CA PRO A 60 8.46 16.81 -25.03
C PRO A 60 7.41 17.49 -24.17
N GLY A 61 7.36 17.12 -22.89
CA GLY A 61 6.35 17.64 -21.96
C GLY A 61 6.17 16.75 -20.73
N THR A 62 5.23 17.16 -19.89
CA THR A 62 4.79 16.40 -18.70
C THR A 62 3.33 16.03 -18.89
N TYR A 63 3.02 14.75 -18.75
CA TYR A 63 1.70 14.21 -19.06
C TYR A 63 1.14 13.40 -17.90
N GLN A 64 -0.16 13.57 -17.62
CA GLN A 64 -0.85 12.75 -16.64
C GLN A 64 -1.00 11.32 -17.17
N VAL A 65 -0.73 10.35 -16.30
CA VAL A 65 -0.83 8.93 -16.62
C VAL A 65 -1.82 8.24 -15.69
N HIS A 66 -2.79 7.58 -16.29
CA HIS A 66 -3.79 6.82 -15.58
C HIS A 66 -3.67 5.34 -15.90
N LEU A 67 -4.00 4.50 -14.93
CA LEU A 67 -4.23 3.09 -15.11
C LEU A 67 -5.72 2.85 -15.31
N HIS A 68 -6.11 2.18 -16.39
CA HIS A 68 -7.50 1.88 -16.72
C HIS A 68 -7.72 0.37 -16.85
N SER A 69 -8.90 -0.09 -16.44
CA SER A 69 -9.30 -1.50 -16.50
C SER A 69 -9.51 -2.02 -17.93
N ILE A 70 -9.68 -1.11 -18.90
CA ILE A 70 -9.68 -1.39 -20.33
C ILE A 70 -8.94 -0.28 -21.08
N CYS A 71 -8.54 -0.55 -22.33
CA CYS A 71 -7.85 0.40 -23.21
C CYS A 71 -8.80 1.48 -23.76
N SER A 72 -9.30 2.36 -22.88
CA SER A 72 -10.15 3.49 -23.24
C SER A 72 -9.87 4.66 -22.30
N GLY A 73 -9.73 5.87 -22.85
CA GLY A 73 -9.58 7.10 -22.05
C GLY A 73 -10.86 7.57 -21.34
N ASN A 74 -11.94 6.79 -21.38
CA ASN A 74 -13.13 7.11 -20.61
C ASN A 74 -12.84 6.95 -19.11
N GLN A 75 -13.06 8.02 -18.35
CA GLN A 75 -12.76 8.10 -16.91
C GLN A 75 -13.51 7.05 -16.07
N ARG A 76 -14.62 6.46 -16.57
CA ARG A 76 -15.34 5.39 -15.85
C ARG A 76 -14.51 4.11 -15.63
N TYR A 77 -13.43 3.95 -16.42
CA TYR A 77 -12.54 2.80 -16.34
C TYR A 77 -11.27 3.08 -15.53
N HIS A 78 -11.13 4.29 -14.99
CA HIS A 78 -9.99 4.68 -14.18
C HIS A 78 -9.87 3.82 -12.92
N LEU A 79 -8.67 3.32 -12.68
CA LEU A 79 -8.31 2.56 -11.49
C LEU A 79 -7.43 3.38 -10.56
N ALA A 80 -6.38 4.00 -11.10
CA ALA A 80 -5.41 4.74 -10.32
C ALA A 80 -4.66 5.79 -11.15
N TYR A 81 -4.19 6.81 -10.45
CA TYR A 81 -3.22 7.77 -10.94
C TYR A 81 -1.82 7.19 -10.78
N LEU A 82 -0.98 7.36 -11.79
CA LEU A 82 0.45 7.09 -11.70
C LEU A 82 1.23 8.41 -11.68
N PRO A 83 2.52 8.39 -11.30
CA PRO A 83 3.38 9.55 -11.48
C PRO A 83 3.35 10.05 -12.92
N ASP A 84 3.41 11.37 -13.09
CA ASP A 84 3.41 11.98 -14.42
C ASP A 84 4.55 11.45 -15.29
N LEU A 85 4.26 11.26 -16.57
CA LEU A 85 5.24 10.91 -17.58
C LEU A 85 5.94 12.18 -18.03
N VAL A 86 7.25 12.27 -17.75
CA VAL A 86 8.11 13.32 -18.31
C VAL A 86 8.78 12.80 -19.57
N VAL A 87 8.56 13.50 -20.68
CA VAL A 87 9.19 13.23 -21.98
C VAL A 87 10.18 14.35 -22.27
N GLY A 88 11.45 13.98 -22.39
CA GLY A 88 12.53 14.91 -22.73
C GLY A 88 12.71 15.12 -24.23
N ALA A 89 13.77 15.84 -24.61
CA ALA A 89 14.12 16.11 -26.01
C ALA A 89 14.40 14.85 -26.86
N ALA A 90 14.67 13.71 -26.22
CA ALA A 90 14.81 12.42 -26.89
C ALA A 90 13.46 11.81 -27.33
N HIS A 91 12.33 12.47 -27.05
CA HIS A 91 10.98 11.98 -27.36
C HIS A 91 10.65 10.63 -26.69
N THR A 92 11.29 10.38 -25.54
CA THR A 92 11.10 9.19 -24.72
C THR A 92 10.87 9.56 -23.26
N GLY A 93 10.14 8.70 -22.55
CA GLY A 93 9.97 8.76 -21.10
C GLY A 93 9.53 7.40 -20.56
N GLN A 94 9.44 7.28 -19.24
CA GLN A 94 8.94 6.04 -18.61
C GLN A 94 8.15 6.34 -17.35
N VAL A 95 7.22 5.46 -17.03
CA VAL A 95 6.50 5.45 -15.74
C VAL A 95 6.77 4.14 -15.02
N LEU A 96 6.96 4.19 -13.72
CA LEU A 96 7.04 3.00 -12.87
C LEU A 96 5.64 2.51 -12.56
N VAL A 97 5.35 1.27 -12.91
CA VAL A 97 4.05 0.63 -12.66
C VAL A 97 4.24 -0.50 -11.65
N PRO A 98 3.39 -0.60 -10.60
CA PRO A 98 3.47 -1.71 -9.66
C PRO A 98 3.39 -3.06 -10.39
N THR A 99 4.27 -3.99 -10.04
CA THR A 99 4.39 -5.28 -10.73
C THR A 99 3.09 -6.10 -10.64
N ALA A 100 2.26 -5.85 -9.62
CA ALA A 100 0.97 -6.50 -9.42
C ALA A 100 -0.10 -6.16 -10.47
N GLU A 101 0.13 -5.13 -11.30
CA GLU A 101 -0.85 -4.68 -12.30
C GLU A 101 -0.67 -5.32 -13.68
N PHE A 102 0.49 -5.92 -13.94
CA PHE A 102 0.79 -6.54 -15.22
C PHE A 102 -0.01 -7.84 -15.42
N GLY A 103 -0.39 -8.11 -16.67
CA GLY A 103 -1.12 -9.33 -17.04
C GLY A 103 -2.61 -9.33 -16.67
N ARG A 104 -3.14 -8.19 -16.18
CA ARG A 104 -4.57 -8.01 -15.88
C ARG A 104 -5.41 -7.57 -17.08
N GLY A 105 -4.77 -7.32 -18.23
CA GLY A 105 -5.41 -6.74 -19.41
C GLY A 105 -5.70 -5.25 -19.26
N TRP A 106 -4.98 -4.58 -18.36
CA TRP A 106 -5.13 -3.17 -18.08
C TRP A 106 -4.29 -2.32 -19.03
N CYS A 107 -4.57 -1.02 -19.06
CA CYS A 107 -3.90 -0.12 -19.97
C CYS A 107 -3.49 1.16 -19.25
N LEU A 108 -2.30 1.65 -19.58
CA LEU A 108 -1.88 3.00 -19.26
C LEU A 108 -2.47 3.96 -20.29
N ILE A 109 -3.10 5.02 -19.82
CA ILE A 109 -3.63 6.11 -20.63
C ILE A 109 -2.85 7.37 -20.29
N VAL A 110 -2.19 7.94 -21.29
CA VAL A 110 -1.48 9.21 -21.18
C VAL A 110 -2.35 10.29 -21.80
N TYR A 111 -2.61 11.37 -21.06
CA TYR A 111 -3.43 12.49 -21.55
C TYR A 111 -2.55 13.66 -21.97
N SER A 112 -2.92 14.32 -23.07
CA SER A 112 -2.23 15.52 -23.56
C SER A 112 -2.68 16.81 -22.88
N ASP A 113 -3.83 16.79 -22.19
CA ASP A 113 -4.41 17.93 -21.49
C ASP A 113 -4.72 17.60 -20.01
N PRO A 114 -4.58 18.57 -19.08
CA PRO A 114 -4.89 18.36 -17.67
C PRO A 114 -6.36 18.05 -17.38
N ALA A 115 -7.28 18.44 -18.28
CA ALA A 115 -8.69 18.12 -18.16
C ALA A 115 -9.01 16.67 -18.59
N ARG A 116 -8.03 15.96 -19.18
CA ARG A 116 -8.08 14.54 -19.57
C ARG A 116 -9.15 14.22 -20.59
N ASN A 117 -9.38 15.16 -21.51
CA ASN A 117 -10.31 14.99 -22.62
C ASN A 117 -9.64 14.35 -23.83
N ILE A 118 -8.31 14.45 -23.95
CA ILE A 118 -7.55 14.05 -25.13
C ILE A 118 -6.50 13.02 -24.73
N VAL A 119 -6.71 11.78 -25.15
CA VAL A 119 -5.73 10.70 -25.03
C VAL A 119 -4.60 10.93 -26.03
N LEU A 120 -3.38 11.03 -25.51
CA LEU A 120 -2.16 11.09 -26.30
C LEU A 120 -1.72 9.70 -26.76
N VAL A 121 -1.68 8.75 -25.83
CA VAL A 121 -1.31 7.35 -26.12
C VAL A 121 -1.97 6.41 -25.12
N THR A 122 -2.33 5.22 -25.60
CA THR A 122 -2.80 4.09 -24.80
C THR A 122 -1.79 2.96 -24.93
N LYS A 123 -1.39 2.34 -23.81
CA LYS A 123 -0.43 1.24 -23.80
C LYS A 123 -0.90 0.10 -22.88
N PRO A 124 -1.18 -1.10 -23.41
CA PRO A 124 -1.48 -2.28 -22.60
C PRO A 124 -0.29 -2.68 -21.70
N ILE A 125 -0.59 -3.26 -20.53
CA ILE A 125 0.38 -3.80 -19.56
C ILE A 125 -0.06 -5.14 -18.96
#